data_AF-A0A0C9VY97-F1
#
_entry.id   AF-A0A0C9VY97-F1
#
_cell.length_a   1.000
_cell.length_b   1.000
_cell.length_c   1.000
_cell.angle_alpha   90.00
_cell.angle_beta   90.00
_cell.angle_gamma   90.00
#
_symmetry.space_group_name_H-M   'P 1'
#
loop_
_entity.id
_entity.type
_entity.pdbx_description
1 polymer ?
#
loop_
_entity_poly.entity_id
_entity_poly.type
_entity_poly.pdbx_seq_one_letter_code
_entity_poly.pdbx_strand_id
1 'polypeptide(L)'
;MIQLNLQEIAKDGYIKAEDIVTFLSSPAMQEQFPGKKLIISIWTAYNWLHKLEWRFGKKRNGMYTDGHEKEDVDNEGNATEPNGFPVEGGYFQIIMVTHDEPTFFANDCQKTKWTHANEKAVPEPKGEGQSLMVSDLLTPEWGQLVDGDEEAYLLQQVDKAIDVFEGKTKGHAFGLFLFDNAPSHQQRAAPALSARRMPKGPSESWAHHKSGPRMCLGKFSDDNTQDFYYPDNHPLIPRWFKRMEQIIEEYGLWPEQGLNAQCEGFKCEDEGTDCCCWRLLFT
;
A
#
# COMPACT_ATOMS: atom_id res chain seq x y z
N MET A 1 -2.04 -8.12 47.66
CA MET A 1 -2.74 -9.25 47.04
C MET A 1 -3.60 -8.81 45.86
N ILE A 2 -4.63 -7.99 46.03
CA ILE A 2 -5.46 -7.50 44.90
C ILE A 2 -4.62 -6.82 43.81
N GLN A 3 -3.70 -5.93 44.19
CA GLN A 3 -2.83 -5.23 43.24
C GLN A 3 -1.94 -6.17 42.41
N LEU A 4 -1.40 -7.23 43.03
CA LEU A 4 -0.55 -8.21 42.34
C LEU A 4 -1.37 -9.03 41.34
N ASN A 5 -2.58 -9.45 41.73
CA ASN A 5 -3.51 -10.16 40.84
C ASN A 5 -3.92 -9.28 39.64
N LEU A 6 -4.22 -8.01 39.87
CA LEU A 6 -4.52 -7.07 38.78
C LEU A 6 -3.32 -6.86 37.86
N GLN A 7 -2.11 -6.70 38.41
CA GLN A 7 -0.89 -6.60 37.61
C GLN A 7 -0.59 -7.85 36.79
N GLU A 8 -0.98 -9.03 37.26
CA GLU A 8 -0.86 -10.28 36.52
C GLU A 8 -1.85 -10.34 35.35
N ILE A 9 -3.13 -10.00 35.59
CA ILE A 9 -4.16 -9.91 34.53
C ILE A 9 -3.77 -8.85 33.47
N ALA A 10 -3.20 -7.72 33.90
CA ALA A 10 -2.78 -6.64 33.01
C ALA A 10 -1.64 -7.00 32.05
N LYS A 11 -0.88 -8.08 32.30
CA LYS A 11 0.18 -8.52 31.39
C LYS A 11 -0.40 -9.13 30.11
N ASP A 12 -1.48 -9.88 30.25
CA ASP A 12 -2.04 -10.70 29.17
C ASP A 12 -3.38 -10.15 28.65
N GLY A 13 -3.96 -9.11 29.29
CA GLY A 13 -5.24 -8.56 28.85
C GLY A 13 -5.70 -7.30 29.56
N TYR A 14 -6.97 -6.97 29.33
CA TYR A 14 -7.64 -5.81 29.92
C TYR A 14 -8.26 -6.16 31.28
N ILE A 15 -8.02 -5.30 32.28
CA ILE A 15 -8.68 -5.40 33.58
C ILE A 15 -10.10 -4.84 33.53
N LYS A 16 -11.00 -5.47 34.27
CA LYS A 16 -12.35 -4.99 34.58
C LYS A 16 -12.59 -4.99 36.09
N ALA A 17 -13.60 -4.27 36.56
CA ALA A 17 -13.94 -4.23 37.99
C ALA A 17 -14.38 -5.62 38.49
N GLU A 18 -14.99 -6.42 37.62
CA GLU A 18 -15.40 -7.81 37.85
C GLU A 18 -14.24 -8.71 38.24
N ASP A 19 -13.01 -8.42 37.79
CA ASP A 19 -11.83 -9.22 38.13
C ASP A 19 -11.52 -9.16 39.63
N ILE A 20 -11.75 -8.00 40.27
CA ILE A 20 -11.60 -7.85 41.72
C ILE A 20 -12.70 -8.64 42.45
N VAL A 21 -13.94 -8.56 41.97
CA VAL A 21 -15.07 -9.30 42.57
C VAL A 21 -14.83 -10.80 42.49
N THR A 22 -14.37 -11.28 41.34
CA THR A 22 -14.07 -12.69 41.07
C THR A 22 -12.90 -13.17 41.93
N PHE A 23 -11.82 -12.38 41.99
CA PHE A 23 -10.64 -12.69 42.81
C PHE A 23 -10.99 -12.83 44.29
N LEU A 24 -11.78 -11.89 44.84
CA LEU A 24 -12.20 -11.93 46.25
C LEU A 24 -13.20 -13.05 46.54
N SER A 25 -13.99 -13.44 45.55
CA SER A 25 -14.92 -14.58 45.65
C SER A 25 -14.23 -15.94 45.54
N SER A 26 -12.93 -15.98 45.21
CA SER A 26 -12.19 -17.24 45.11
C SER A 26 -12.06 -17.95 46.47
N PRO A 27 -12.08 -19.30 46.50
CA PRO A 27 -11.96 -20.07 47.75
C PRO A 27 -10.71 -19.70 48.56
N ALA A 28 -9.57 -19.54 47.89
CA ALA A 28 -8.31 -19.16 48.51
C ALA A 28 -8.38 -17.81 49.24
N MET A 29 -9.11 -16.84 48.68
CA MET A 29 -9.29 -15.54 49.33
C MET A 29 -10.34 -15.59 50.45
N GLN A 30 -11.40 -16.38 50.32
CA GLN A 30 -12.40 -16.54 51.39
C GLN A 30 -11.82 -17.26 52.62
N GLU A 31 -10.92 -18.24 52.43
CA GLU A 31 -10.24 -18.94 53.52
C GLU A 31 -9.32 -18.04 54.35
N GLN A 32 -8.75 -16.99 53.74
CA GLN A 32 -7.93 -16.00 54.46
C GLN A 32 -8.74 -15.12 55.40
N PHE A 33 -10.08 -15.08 55.26
CA PHE A 33 -10.98 -14.28 56.08
C PHE A 33 -12.10 -15.14 56.67
N PRO A 34 -11.76 -16.11 57.55
CA PRO A 34 -12.75 -17.02 58.12
C PRO A 34 -13.80 -16.25 58.95
N GLY A 35 -15.07 -16.55 58.71
CA GLY A 35 -16.21 -15.97 59.44
C GLY A 35 -16.82 -14.70 58.85
N LYS A 36 -16.27 -14.17 57.74
CA LYS A 36 -16.91 -13.08 56.97
C LYS A 36 -16.91 -13.41 55.49
N LYS A 37 -18.11 -13.57 54.91
CA LYS A 37 -18.26 -13.72 53.47
C LYS A 37 -17.89 -12.40 52.79
N LEU A 38 -16.72 -12.35 52.15
CA LEU A 38 -16.26 -11.17 51.42
C LEU A 38 -17.00 -11.11 50.08
N ILE A 39 -18.21 -10.57 50.09
CA ILE A 39 -18.92 -10.20 48.87
C ILE A 39 -18.85 -8.68 48.76
N ILE A 40 -18.28 -8.21 47.66
CA ILE A 40 -18.29 -6.79 47.31
C ILE A 40 -19.14 -6.56 46.07
N SER A 41 -19.70 -5.35 45.96
CA SER A 41 -20.36 -4.94 44.73
C SER A 41 -19.33 -4.55 43.65
N ILE A 42 -19.73 -4.61 42.39
CA ILE A 42 -18.93 -4.09 41.27
C ILE A 42 -18.58 -2.61 41.49
N TRP A 43 -19.50 -1.83 42.07
CA TRP A 43 -19.27 -0.42 42.39
C TRP A 43 -18.16 -0.22 43.43
N THR A 44 -18.10 -1.10 44.44
CA THR A 44 -17.01 -1.13 45.41
C THR A 44 -15.67 -1.45 44.75
N ALA A 45 -15.64 -2.45 43.86
CA ALA A 45 -14.46 -2.81 43.09
C ALA A 45 -13.98 -1.66 42.18
N TYR A 46 -14.91 -0.95 41.52
CA TYR A 46 -14.60 0.21 40.70
C TYR A 46 -13.92 1.33 41.51
N ASN A 47 -14.44 1.65 42.70
CA ASN A 47 -13.81 2.63 43.57
C ASN A 47 -12.44 2.18 44.09
N TRP A 48 -12.22 0.87 44.25
CA TRP A 48 -10.93 0.33 44.66
C TRP A 48 -9.89 0.47 43.56
N LEU A 49 -10.25 0.34 42.27
CA LEU A 49 -9.34 0.62 41.15
C LEU A 49 -8.75 2.03 41.25
N HIS A 50 -9.59 3.04 41.50
CA HIS A 50 -9.12 4.41 41.72
C HIS A 50 -8.19 4.55 42.93
N LYS A 51 -8.51 3.88 44.06
CA LYS A 51 -7.66 3.89 45.26
C LYS A 51 -6.32 3.17 45.07
N LEU A 52 -6.28 2.21 44.14
CA LEU A 52 -5.10 1.44 43.75
C LEU A 52 -4.32 2.08 42.59
N GLU A 53 -4.57 3.37 42.32
CA GLU A 53 -3.90 4.17 41.29
C GLU A 53 -4.13 3.70 39.85
N TRP A 54 -5.19 2.94 39.60
CA TRP A 54 -5.66 2.63 38.25
C TRP A 54 -6.53 3.77 37.71
N ARG A 55 -6.34 4.11 36.44
CA ARG A 55 -7.06 5.16 35.73
C ARG A 55 -7.71 4.61 34.49
N PHE A 56 -9.01 4.84 34.35
CA PHE A 56 -9.74 4.52 33.13
C PHE A 56 -9.60 5.67 32.14
N GLY A 57 -9.20 5.38 30.91
CA GLY A 57 -9.07 6.40 29.89
C GLY A 57 -8.67 5.85 28.54
N LYS A 58 -8.64 6.73 27.53
CA LYS A 58 -8.07 6.41 26.22
C LYS A 58 -6.57 6.19 26.36
N LYS A 59 -6.10 5.05 25.88
CA LYS A 59 -4.69 4.74 25.71
C LYS A 59 -4.06 5.85 24.86
N ARG A 60 -2.95 6.40 25.35
CA ARG A 60 -2.14 7.32 24.57
C ARG A 60 -1.41 6.50 23.52
N ASN A 61 -1.63 6.81 22.24
CA ASN A 61 -0.89 6.17 21.16
C ASN A 61 0.61 6.46 21.37
N GLY A 62 1.45 5.43 21.16
CA GLY A 62 2.88 5.65 21.02
C GLY A 62 3.18 6.52 19.80
N MET A 63 4.38 7.09 19.76
CA MET A 63 4.83 7.88 18.61
C MET A 63 5.02 6.93 17.42
N TYR A 64 4.22 7.09 16.37
CA TYR A 64 4.48 6.44 15.09
C TYR A 64 5.50 7.29 14.34
N THR A 65 6.70 6.76 14.12
CA THR A 65 7.63 7.31 13.13
C THR A 65 7.19 6.84 11.77
N ASP A 66 6.46 7.70 11.05
CA ASP A 66 6.20 7.51 9.63
C ASP A 66 7.40 8.04 8.84
N GLY A 67 7.93 7.21 7.95
CA GLY A 67 9.11 7.49 7.12
C GLY A 67 8.74 7.87 5.69
N HIS A 68 7.47 8.20 5.42
CA HIS A 68 7.05 8.66 4.11
C HIS A 68 7.53 10.11 3.88
N GLU A 69 8.60 10.23 3.09
CA GLU A 69 8.95 11.48 2.43
C GLU A 69 7.90 11.75 1.36
N LYS A 70 7.32 12.96 1.39
CA LYS A 70 6.23 13.38 0.51
C LYS A 70 6.82 14.31 -0.54
N GLU A 71 6.93 13.86 -1.79
CA GLU A 71 7.54 14.62 -2.88
C GLU A 71 6.78 15.92 -3.21
N ASP A 72 5.50 16.02 -2.82
CA ASP A 72 4.64 17.18 -3.11
C ASP A 72 4.78 18.35 -2.13
N VAL A 73 5.68 18.20 -1.16
CA VAL A 73 5.94 19.17 -0.10
C VAL A 73 7.35 19.68 -0.31
N ASP A 74 7.51 20.98 -0.53
CA ASP A 74 8.84 21.57 -0.54
C ASP A 74 9.56 21.32 0.81
N ASN A 75 10.86 21.54 0.87
CA ASN A 75 11.64 21.35 2.11
C ASN A 75 11.16 22.22 3.29
N GLU A 76 10.18 23.11 3.08
CA GLU A 76 9.60 24.04 4.05
C GLU A 76 8.17 23.67 4.49
N GLY A 77 7.58 22.62 3.91
CA GLY A 77 6.25 22.15 4.32
C GLY A 77 5.09 22.66 3.45
N ASN A 78 5.35 23.36 2.33
CA ASN A 78 4.30 23.96 1.51
C ASN A 78 3.83 23.00 0.42
N ALA A 79 2.51 23.00 0.17
CA ALA A 79 1.92 22.25 -0.92
C ALA A 79 2.27 22.89 -2.26
N THR A 80 2.80 22.09 -3.19
CA THR A 80 3.06 22.55 -4.55
C THR A 80 1.76 22.50 -5.34
N GLU A 81 1.21 23.65 -5.77
CA GLU A 81 0.01 23.66 -6.59
C GLU A 81 0.34 23.15 -8.00
N PRO A 82 -0.36 22.12 -8.51
CA PRO A 82 -0.11 21.61 -9.85
C PRO A 82 -0.52 22.66 -10.89
N ASN A 83 0.36 22.91 -11.86
CA ASN A 83 0.04 23.75 -13.01
C ASN A 83 -1.03 23.04 -13.86
N GLY A 84 -2.20 23.66 -14.01
CA GLY A 84 -3.24 23.17 -14.92
C GLY A 84 -2.79 23.20 -16.38
N PHE A 85 -3.47 22.43 -17.23
CA PHE A 85 -3.26 22.45 -18.68
C PHE A 85 -4.37 23.23 -19.39
N PRO A 86 -4.05 23.97 -20.47
CA PRO A 86 -5.07 24.63 -21.28
C PRO A 86 -5.94 23.58 -21.97
N VAL A 87 -7.25 23.75 -21.93
CA VAL A 87 -8.21 22.86 -22.61
C VAL A 87 -8.72 23.57 -23.85
N GLU A 88 -8.50 22.97 -25.02
CA GLU A 88 -9.00 23.49 -26.29
C GLU A 88 -10.50 23.18 -26.44
N GLY A 89 -11.37 24.19 -26.27
CA GLY A 89 -12.81 24.04 -26.47
C GLY A 89 -13.68 24.86 -25.50
N GLY A 90 -14.99 24.62 -25.56
CA GLY A 90 -15.97 25.22 -24.64
C GLY A 90 -15.96 24.60 -23.24
N TYR A 91 -16.98 24.91 -22.44
CA TYR A 91 -17.14 24.30 -21.11
C TYR A 91 -17.42 22.80 -21.22
N PHE A 92 -16.69 22.00 -20.46
CA PHE A 92 -16.91 20.56 -20.30
C PHE A 92 -17.05 20.23 -18.81
N GLN A 93 -17.85 19.22 -18.49
CA GLN A 93 -18.06 18.79 -17.10
C GLN A 93 -16.98 17.77 -16.71
N ILE A 94 -16.25 18.03 -15.63
CA ILE A 94 -15.34 17.07 -15.01
C ILE A 94 -16.04 16.49 -13.78
N ILE A 95 -16.04 15.16 -13.68
CA ILE A 95 -16.51 14.44 -12.49
C ILE A 95 -15.29 13.75 -11.88
N MET A 96 -15.00 14.09 -10.63
CA MET A 96 -13.89 13.47 -9.89
C MET A 96 -14.29 12.07 -9.44
N VAL A 97 -13.41 11.12 -9.71
CA VAL A 97 -13.48 9.74 -9.23
C VAL A 97 -12.27 9.50 -8.35
N THR A 98 -12.46 9.27 -7.06
CA THR A 98 -11.38 9.07 -6.09
C THR A 98 -11.30 7.62 -5.68
N HIS A 99 -10.09 7.08 -5.57
CA HIS A 99 -9.80 5.74 -5.09
C HIS A 99 -8.97 5.79 -3.80
N ASP A 100 -9.24 4.87 -2.87
CA ASP A 100 -8.40 4.60 -1.71
C ASP A 100 -8.58 3.15 -1.23
N GLU A 101 -7.61 2.64 -0.46
CA GLU A 101 -7.59 1.27 0.09
C GLU A 101 -7.58 1.25 1.63
N PRO A 102 -8.66 1.70 2.30
CA PRO A 102 -8.72 1.69 3.75
C PRO A 102 -8.65 0.27 4.33
N THR A 103 -7.89 0.14 5.42
CA THR A 103 -7.80 -1.09 6.20
C THR A 103 -8.57 -0.95 7.52
N PHE A 104 -9.57 -1.79 7.71
CA PHE A 104 -10.35 -1.93 8.94
C PHE A 104 -9.83 -3.10 9.77
N PHE A 105 -9.83 -2.98 11.09
CA PHE A 105 -9.41 -4.07 11.98
C PHE A 105 -10.60 -4.61 12.77
N ALA A 106 -10.64 -5.92 13.01
CA ALA A 106 -11.71 -6.58 13.74
C ALA A 106 -11.89 -6.06 15.18
N ASN A 107 -10.82 -5.53 15.79
CA ASN A 107 -10.87 -4.92 17.13
C ASN A 107 -10.80 -3.39 17.10
N ASP A 108 -11.11 -2.76 15.96
CA ASP A 108 -11.20 -1.31 15.89
C ASP A 108 -12.27 -0.86 16.89
N CYS A 109 -11.91 0.09 17.77
CA CYS A 109 -12.74 0.70 18.82
C CYS A 109 -12.72 0.18 20.28
N GLN A 110 -11.63 -0.36 20.83
CA GLN A 110 -11.44 -0.32 22.31
C GLN A 110 -10.07 0.19 22.75
N LYS A 111 -9.79 1.47 22.44
CA LYS A 111 -8.64 2.18 23.00
C LYS A 111 -8.85 2.63 24.45
N THR A 112 -10.00 2.38 25.07
CA THR A 112 -10.25 2.73 26.48
C THR A 112 -9.92 1.56 27.40
N LYS A 113 -8.91 1.71 28.25
CA LYS A 113 -8.50 0.69 29.21
C LYS A 113 -8.19 1.27 30.58
N TRP A 114 -8.20 0.42 31.60
CA TRP A 114 -7.57 0.73 32.87
C TRP A 114 -6.05 0.65 32.72
N THR A 115 -5.37 1.75 33.02
CA THR A 115 -3.91 1.85 33.05
C THR A 115 -3.46 2.11 34.48
N HIS A 116 -2.38 1.44 34.91
CA HIS A 116 -1.79 1.74 36.21
C HIS A 116 -0.89 2.98 36.10
N ALA A 117 -0.80 3.80 37.15
CA ALA A 117 0.01 5.02 37.15
C ALA A 117 1.49 4.82 36.76
N ASN A 118 2.03 3.62 37.00
CA ASN A 118 3.42 3.25 36.69
C ASN A 118 3.60 2.53 35.33
N GLU A 119 2.53 2.33 34.55
CA GLU A 119 2.60 1.69 33.24
C GLU A 119 3.29 2.63 32.24
N LYS A 120 4.39 2.17 31.64
CA LYS A 120 5.12 2.94 30.62
C LYS A 120 4.48 2.72 29.26
N ALA A 121 4.53 3.74 28.40
CA ALA A 121 4.13 3.60 27.00
C ALA A 121 5.12 2.68 26.28
N VAL A 122 4.78 1.39 26.20
CA VAL A 122 5.55 0.41 25.43
C VAL A 122 5.04 0.44 23.98
N PRO A 123 5.93 0.48 22.98
CA PRO A 123 5.53 0.31 21.58
C PRO A 123 4.84 -1.03 21.39
N GLU A 124 3.64 -1.02 20.83
CA GLU A 124 2.93 -2.26 20.48
C GLU A 124 3.15 -2.55 18.98
N PRO A 125 3.23 -3.85 18.61
CA PRO A 125 3.26 -4.23 17.20
C PRO A 125 2.02 -3.67 16.49
N LYS A 126 2.22 -3.18 15.26
CA LYS A 126 1.17 -2.59 14.43
C LYS A 126 0.14 -3.67 14.07
N GLY A 127 -1.11 -3.51 14.51
CA GLY A 127 -2.25 -4.33 14.09
C GLY A 127 -3.22 -4.63 15.23
N GLU A 128 -4.52 -4.39 15.01
CA GLU A 128 -5.59 -4.61 16.00
C GLU A 128 -6.37 -5.91 15.69
N GLY A 129 -5.65 -7.01 15.41
CA GLY A 129 -6.22 -8.31 15.04
C GLY A 129 -6.37 -8.52 13.53
N GLN A 130 -7.32 -9.37 13.11
CA GLN A 130 -7.60 -9.62 11.69
C GLN A 130 -8.04 -8.33 11.01
N SER A 131 -7.51 -8.05 9.82
CA SER A 131 -7.85 -6.86 9.05
C SER A 131 -8.68 -7.18 7.81
N LEU A 132 -9.55 -6.26 7.44
CA LEU A 132 -10.27 -6.21 6.18
C LEU A 132 -9.77 -4.98 5.41
N MET A 133 -9.16 -5.21 4.26
CA MET A 133 -8.81 -4.14 3.32
C MET A 133 -9.97 -4.00 2.34
N VAL A 134 -10.52 -2.80 2.25
CA VAL A 134 -11.57 -2.45 1.30
C VAL A 134 -10.95 -1.52 0.28
N SER A 135 -11.24 -1.72 -1.01
CA SER A 135 -10.72 -0.91 -2.12
C SER A 135 -11.92 -0.48 -2.95
N ASP A 136 -12.10 0.83 -3.16
CA ASP A 136 -13.33 1.35 -3.77
C ASP A 136 -13.16 2.66 -4.53
N LEU A 137 -14.03 2.87 -5.53
CA LEU A 137 -14.05 4.07 -6.36
C LEU A 137 -15.30 4.90 -6.04
N LEU A 138 -15.06 6.13 -5.58
CA LEU A 138 -16.11 7.03 -5.12
C LEU A 138 -16.18 8.27 -6.00
N THR A 139 -17.40 8.77 -6.20
CA THR A 139 -17.67 10.07 -6.81
C THR A 139 -18.44 10.94 -5.82
N PRO A 140 -18.19 12.26 -5.76
CA PRO A 140 -18.97 13.15 -4.90
C PRO A 140 -20.47 13.14 -5.21
N GLU A 141 -20.84 12.93 -6.48
CA GLU A 141 -22.23 13.01 -6.94
C GLU A 141 -22.99 11.69 -6.77
N TRP A 142 -22.34 10.54 -6.92
CA TRP A 142 -23.02 9.24 -6.95
C TRP A 142 -22.61 8.32 -5.80
N GLY A 143 -21.63 8.71 -4.99
CA GLY A 143 -21.01 7.82 -4.03
C GLY A 143 -20.27 6.71 -4.76
N GLN A 144 -20.49 5.47 -4.34
CA GLN A 144 -19.81 4.29 -4.86
C GLN A 144 -20.13 4.05 -6.35
N LEU A 145 -19.09 3.79 -7.15
CA LEU A 145 -19.21 3.31 -8.53
C LEU A 145 -19.35 1.79 -8.52
N VAL A 146 -20.60 1.33 -8.46
CA VAL A 146 -20.96 -0.09 -8.51
C VAL A 146 -21.73 -0.44 -9.78
N ASP A 147 -21.41 -1.59 -10.37
CA ASP A 147 -22.20 -2.29 -11.40
C ASP A 147 -22.74 -3.59 -10.82
N GLY A 148 -23.93 -3.55 -10.23
CA GLY A 148 -24.52 -4.72 -9.57
C GLY A 148 -23.76 -5.19 -8.31
N ASP A 149 -23.81 -6.51 -8.04
CA ASP A 149 -23.38 -7.14 -6.78
C ASP A 149 -21.99 -7.83 -6.85
N GLU A 150 -21.16 -7.57 -7.87
CA GLU A 150 -19.87 -8.28 -8.03
C GLU A 150 -18.65 -7.52 -7.49
N GLU A 151 -17.91 -8.14 -6.57
CA GLU A 151 -16.58 -7.72 -6.12
C GLU A 151 -15.51 -8.03 -7.20
N ALA A 152 -14.67 -7.06 -7.57
CA ALA A 152 -13.62 -7.21 -8.58
C ALA A 152 -12.24 -6.81 -8.05
N TYR A 153 -11.18 -7.40 -8.62
CA TYR A 153 -9.77 -7.08 -8.33
C TYR A 153 -9.39 -5.72 -8.96
N LEU A 154 -8.49 -4.94 -8.34
CA LEU A 154 -8.20 -3.52 -8.66
C LEU A 154 -8.17 -3.13 -10.16
N LEU A 155 -7.46 -3.88 -11.03
CA LEU A 155 -7.44 -3.57 -12.47
C LEU A 155 -8.80 -3.79 -13.15
N GLN A 156 -9.49 -4.88 -12.79
CA GLN A 156 -10.86 -5.14 -13.24
C GLN A 156 -11.85 -4.13 -12.66
N GLN A 157 -11.55 -3.61 -11.47
CA GLN A 157 -12.37 -2.59 -10.81
C GLN A 157 -12.33 -1.26 -11.56
N VAL A 158 -11.16 -0.84 -12.06
CA VAL A 158 -11.05 0.39 -12.87
C VAL A 158 -11.77 0.23 -14.21
N ASP A 159 -11.58 -0.89 -14.93
CA ASP A 159 -12.27 -1.13 -16.20
C ASP A 159 -13.80 -1.10 -16.03
N LYS A 160 -14.33 -1.83 -15.02
CA LYS A 160 -15.76 -1.79 -14.69
C LYS A 160 -16.23 -0.38 -14.30
N ALA A 161 -15.42 0.36 -13.55
CA ALA A 161 -15.78 1.72 -13.14
C ALA A 161 -15.82 2.69 -14.33
N ILE A 162 -14.96 2.51 -15.33
CA ILE A 162 -15.02 3.27 -16.59
C ILE A 162 -16.33 2.94 -17.32
N ASP A 163 -16.69 1.65 -17.46
CA ASP A 163 -17.95 1.24 -18.10
C ASP A 163 -19.18 1.85 -17.40
N VAL A 164 -19.22 1.82 -16.07
CA VAL A 164 -20.29 2.44 -15.26
C VAL A 164 -20.31 3.96 -15.47
N PHE A 165 -19.14 4.59 -15.45
CA PHE A 165 -19.01 6.03 -15.64
C PHE A 165 -19.52 6.46 -17.02
N GLU A 166 -19.08 5.78 -18.08
CA GLU A 166 -19.52 6.03 -19.45
C GLU A 166 -21.01 5.76 -19.61
N GLY A 167 -21.54 4.70 -19.00
CA GLY A 167 -22.98 4.40 -18.99
C GLY A 167 -23.82 5.50 -18.32
N LYS A 168 -23.36 6.04 -17.19
CA LYS A 168 -24.04 7.12 -16.46
C LYS A 168 -23.96 8.46 -17.17
N THR A 169 -22.80 8.79 -17.73
CA THR A 169 -22.55 10.09 -18.38
C THR A 169 -22.96 10.12 -19.84
N LYS A 170 -23.08 8.96 -20.50
CA LYS A 170 -23.34 8.81 -21.93
C LYS A 170 -22.36 9.62 -22.80
N GLY A 171 -21.13 9.83 -22.32
CA GLY A 171 -20.11 10.63 -22.99
C GLY A 171 -20.28 12.15 -22.87
N HIS A 172 -21.16 12.65 -22.00
CA HIS A 172 -21.36 14.10 -21.79
C HIS A 172 -20.44 14.72 -20.73
N ALA A 173 -19.67 13.90 -20.01
CA ALA A 173 -18.74 14.35 -18.98
C ALA A 173 -17.43 13.57 -19.04
N PHE A 174 -16.37 14.18 -18.53
CA PHE A 174 -15.04 13.60 -18.42
C PHE A 174 -14.79 13.13 -16.99
N GLY A 175 -14.32 11.90 -16.82
CA GLY A 175 -13.93 11.35 -15.53
C GLY A 175 -12.48 11.69 -15.22
N LEU A 176 -12.22 12.34 -14.08
CA LEU A 176 -10.88 12.53 -13.54
C LEU A 176 -10.65 11.51 -12.43
N PHE A 177 -9.93 10.43 -12.74
CA PHE A 177 -9.60 9.37 -11.79
C PHE A 177 -8.34 9.74 -10.99
N LEU A 178 -8.47 9.74 -9.68
CA LEU A 178 -7.45 10.14 -8.71
C LEU A 178 -7.09 8.93 -7.85
N PHE A 179 -5.81 8.57 -7.87
CA PHE A 179 -5.22 7.48 -7.10
C PHE A 179 -4.10 8.02 -6.22
N ASP A 180 -3.76 7.30 -5.15
CA ASP A 180 -2.52 7.57 -4.42
C ASP A 180 -1.29 7.04 -5.20
N ASN A 181 -0.09 7.42 -4.76
CA ASN A 181 1.17 6.96 -5.35
C ASN A 181 1.64 5.61 -4.78
N ALA A 182 0.74 4.73 -4.33
CA ALA A 182 1.12 3.42 -3.84
C ALA A 182 1.90 2.64 -4.92
N PRO A 183 2.93 1.85 -4.54
CA PRO A 183 3.72 1.09 -5.51
C PRO A 183 2.90 0.11 -6.37
N SER A 184 1.74 -0.35 -5.86
CA SER A 184 0.77 -1.16 -6.59
C SER A 184 0.16 -0.41 -7.79
N HIS A 185 -0.13 0.89 -7.64
CA HIS A 185 -0.66 1.73 -8.72
C HIS A 185 0.36 2.04 -9.81
N GLN A 186 1.65 1.96 -9.48
CA GLN A 186 2.74 2.12 -10.44
C GLN A 186 3.10 0.82 -11.17
N GLN A 187 2.33 -0.25 -10.95
CA GLN A 187 2.59 -1.53 -11.59
C GLN A 187 2.37 -1.41 -13.10
N ARG A 188 3.43 -1.72 -13.86
CA ARG A 188 3.34 -1.78 -15.32
C ARG A 188 2.55 -3.01 -15.75
N ALA A 189 1.89 -2.92 -16.91
CA ALA A 189 1.21 -4.05 -17.52
C ALA A 189 2.15 -5.26 -17.64
N ALA A 190 1.62 -6.48 -17.56
CA ALA A 190 2.43 -7.70 -17.63
C ALA A 190 3.35 -7.79 -18.87
N PRO A 191 2.96 -7.34 -20.09
CA PRO A 191 3.85 -7.32 -21.25
C PRO A 191 4.68 -6.02 -21.36
N ALA A 192 4.60 -5.10 -20.41
CA ALA A 192 5.30 -3.82 -20.51
C ALA A 192 6.82 -3.98 -20.47
N LEU A 193 7.51 -3.04 -21.12
CA LEU A 193 8.96 -2.99 -21.20
C LEU A 193 9.60 -2.79 -19.82
N SER A 194 10.63 -3.59 -19.51
CA SER A 194 11.48 -3.44 -18.33
C SER A 194 12.93 -3.77 -18.66
N ALA A 195 13.75 -2.74 -18.87
CA ALA A 195 15.17 -2.90 -19.20
C ALA A 195 16.00 -3.47 -18.03
N ARG A 196 15.51 -3.41 -16.78
CA ARG A 196 16.23 -3.85 -15.57
C ARG A 196 16.63 -5.31 -15.57
N ARG A 197 15.86 -6.18 -16.25
CA ARG A 197 16.12 -7.62 -16.31
C ARG A 197 16.53 -8.08 -17.71
N MET A 198 16.62 -7.16 -18.66
CA MET A 198 17.02 -7.50 -20.02
C MET A 198 18.48 -7.93 -20.03
N PRO A 199 18.81 -9.06 -20.66
CA PRO A 199 20.18 -9.47 -20.76
C PRO A 199 20.83 -8.84 -22.00
N LYS A 200 22.17 -8.87 -22.10
CA LYS A 200 22.90 -8.11 -23.15
C LYS A 200 22.86 -8.72 -24.56
N GLY A 201 23.19 -10.00 -24.77
CA GLY A 201 23.27 -10.63 -26.13
C GLY A 201 22.59 -12.01 -26.26
N PRO A 202 21.98 -12.40 -27.41
CA PRO A 202 20.60 -12.93 -27.70
C PRO A 202 20.09 -14.22 -27.00
N SER A 203 18.77 -14.34 -26.71
CA SER A 203 18.16 -15.40 -25.83
C SER A 203 16.99 -16.13 -26.46
N GLU A 204 16.98 -17.45 -26.36
CA GLU A 204 15.84 -18.27 -26.74
C GLU A 204 14.67 -18.17 -25.74
N SER A 205 14.96 -18.22 -24.44
CA SER A 205 13.96 -18.47 -23.39
C SER A 205 13.75 -17.31 -22.44
N TRP A 206 14.35 -16.15 -22.70
CA TRP A 206 14.21 -15.00 -21.82
C TRP A 206 12.81 -14.39 -21.89
N ALA A 207 12.19 -14.27 -20.73
CA ALA A 207 11.00 -13.48 -20.46
C ALA A 207 11.19 -12.78 -19.09
N HIS A 208 10.55 -11.63 -18.89
CA HIS A 208 10.68 -10.86 -17.65
C HIS A 208 10.27 -11.68 -16.40
N HIS A 209 9.26 -12.53 -16.58
CA HIS A 209 8.83 -13.55 -15.63
C HIS A 209 8.95 -14.93 -16.28
N LYS A 210 9.35 -15.96 -15.52
CA LYS A 210 9.32 -17.34 -16.02
C LYS A 210 7.90 -17.67 -16.48
N SER A 211 7.74 -18.04 -17.75
CA SER A 211 6.43 -18.28 -18.39
C SER A 211 5.51 -17.05 -18.49
N GLY A 212 6.04 -15.83 -18.33
CA GLY A 212 5.30 -14.59 -18.55
C GLY A 212 5.04 -14.30 -20.03
N PRO A 213 4.14 -13.34 -20.33
CA PRO A 213 3.90 -12.91 -21.70
C PRO A 213 5.17 -12.32 -22.32
N ARG A 214 5.23 -12.34 -23.66
CA ARG A 214 6.26 -11.60 -24.40
C ARG A 214 6.05 -10.11 -24.20
N MET A 215 7.14 -9.35 -24.28
CA MET A 215 7.03 -7.89 -24.23
C MET A 215 6.25 -7.39 -25.44
N CYS A 216 5.42 -6.37 -25.21
CA CYS A 216 4.72 -5.67 -26.28
C CYS A 216 5.72 -4.91 -27.16
N LEU A 217 5.28 -4.54 -28.37
CA LEU A 217 6.08 -3.71 -29.27
C LEU A 217 6.47 -2.39 -28.59
N GLY A 218 7.71 -1.97 -28.78
CA GLY A 218 8.14 -0.61 -28.49
C GLY A 218 7.48 0.35 -29.47
N LYS A 219 7.22 1.58 -29.05
CA LYS A 219 6.67 2.61 -29.92
C LYS A 219 7.58 3.84 -29.87
N PHE A 220 8.02 4.28 -31.04
CA PHE A 220 8.84 5.47 -31.19
C PHE A 220 7.96 6.73 -31.19
N SER A 221 8.60 7.90 -31.05
CA SER A 221 7.93 9.22 -31.11
C SER A 221 7.30 9.53 -32.47
N ASP A 222 7.75 8.85 -33.53
CA ASP A 222 7.26 8.95 -34.90
C ASP A 222 6.17 7.91 -35.24
N ASP A 223 5.59 7.25 -34.22
CA ASP A 223 4.57 6.20 -34.32
C ASP A 223 5.06 4.85 -34.88
N ASN A 224 6.32 4.75 -35.29
CA ASN A 224 6.90 3.47 -35.71
C ASN A 224 6.98 2.50 -34.53
N THR A 225 6.95 1.21 -34.84
CA THR A 225 7.03 0.14 -33.84
C THR A 225 8.37 -0.58 -33.89
N GLN A 226 8.84 -0.98 -32.72
CA GLN A 226 10.00 -1.84 -32.58
C GLN A 226 9.57 -3.21 -32.05
N ASP A 227 9.86 -4.26 -32.83
CA ASP A 227 9.78 -5.61 -32.30
C ASP A 227 11.05 -5.93 -31.52
N PHE A 228 10.85 -6.47 -30.33
CA PHE A 228 11.90 -6.90 -29.42
C PHE A 228 12.35 -8.34 -29.66
N TYR A 229 11.67 -9.06 -30.55
CA TYR A 229 11.94 -10.44 -30.89
C TYR A 229 12.30 -10.55 -32.37
N TYR A 230 13.12 -11.54 -32.70
CA TYR A 230 13.37 -11.89 -34.09
C TYR A 230 12.12 -12.52 -34.71
N PRO A 231 11.87 -12.29 -36.02
CA PRO A 231 10.70 -12.85 -36.69
C PRO A 231 10.79 -14.38 -36.78
N ASP A 232 9.63 -15.01 -36.99
CA ASP A 232 9.51 -16.48 -37.07
C ASP A 232 10.34 -17.11 -38.20
N ASN A 233 10.62 -16.34 -39.25
CA ASN A 233 11.41 -16.77 -40.41
C ASN A 233 12.91 -16.47 -40.26
N HIS A 234 13.38 -16.00 -39.09
CA HIS A 234 14.78 -15.69 -38.92
C HIS A 234 15.65 -16.96 -39.04
N PRO A 235 16.73 -16.96 -39.86
CA PRO A 235 17.40 -18.19 -40.29
C PRO A 235 18.15 -18.96 -39.21
N LEU A 236 18.58 -18.28 -38.14
CA LEU A 236 19.41 -18.87 -37.07
C LEU A 236 18.71 -18.91 -35.71
N ILE A 237 18.06 -17.81 -35.33
CA ILE A 237 17.46 -17.60 -34.00
C ILE A 237 16.01 -17.07 -34.08
N PRO A 238 15.08 -17.82 -34.70
CA PRO A 238 13.68 -17.40 -34.81
C PRO A 238 13.05 -17.23 -33.42
N ARG A 239 12.27 -16.15 -33.24
CA ARG A 239 11.55 -15.82 -31.99
C ARG A 239 12.42 -15.49 -30.78
N TRP A 240 13.75 -15.48 -30.92
CA TRP A 240 14.62 -15.13 -29.81
C TRP A 240 14.43 -13.65 -29.45
N PHE A 241 14.58 -13.33 -28.17
CA PHE A 241 14.62 -11.94 -27.73
C PHE A 241 15.92 -11.30 -28.26
N LYS A 242 15.78 -10.17 -28.97
CA LYS A 242 16.86 -9.42 -29.65
C LYS A 242 17.90 -8.88 -28.67
N ARG A 243 17.45 -8.45 -27.48
CA ARG A 243 18.24 -7.90 -26.36
C ARG A 243 18.76 -6.49 -26.56
N MET A 244 19.32 -5.95 -25.47
CA MET A 244 19.64 -4.53 -25.36
C MET A 244 20.62 -4.05 -26.44
N GLU A 245 21.65 -4.82 -26.75
CA GLU A 245 22.66 -4.44 -27.76
C GLU A 245 22.03 -4.26 -29.15
N GLN A 246 21.35 -5.28 -29.66
CA GLN A 246 20.66 -5.21 -30.95
C GLN A 246 19.59 -4.11 -30.97
N ILE A 247 18.84 -3.95 -29.88
CA ILE A 247 17.82 -2.90 -29.76
C ILE A 247 18.50 -1.53 -29.91
N ILE A 248 19.56 -1.25 -29.15
CA ILE A 248 20.27 0.03 -29.15
C ILE A 248 20.97 0.28 -30.51
N GLU A 249 21.49 -0.77 -31.15
CA GLU A 249 22.02 -0.69 -32.52
C GLU A 249 20.93 -0.32 -33.53
N GLU A 250 19.74 -0.92 -33.43
CA GLU A 250 18.57 -0.56 -34.27
C GLU A 250 18.12 0.90 -34.03
N TYR A 251 18.31 1.42 -32.82
CA TYR A 251 18.11 2.84 -32.48
C TYR A 251 19.23 3.77 -33.01
N GLY A 252 20.35 3.22 -33.51
CA GLY A 252 21.51 4.01 -33.93
C GLY A 252 22.27 4.67 -32.77
N LEU A 253 22.08 4.17 -31.55
CA LEU A 253 22.67 4.73 -30.32
C LEU A 253 23.84 3.89 -29.78
N TRP A 254 24.26 2.87 -30.53
CA TRP A 254 25.33 1.98 -30.10
C TRP A 254 26.71 2.62 -30.31
N PRO A 255 27.52 2.83 -29.26
CA PRO A 255 28.83 3.45 -29.40
C PRO A 255 29.86 2.46 -29.95
N GLU A 256 30.89 2.97 -30.64
CA GLU A 256 31.95 2.15 -31.24
C GLU A 256 32.74 1.33 -30.21
N GLN A 257 32.92 1.85 -28.98
CA GLN A 257 33.56 1.11 -27.89
C GLN A 257 32.67 0.02 -27.27
N GLY A 258 31.38 -0.03 -27.63
CA GLY A 258 30.36 -0.86 -27.02
C GLY A 258 29.98 -0.42 -25.60
N LEU A 259 28.93 -1.04 -25.05
CA LEU A 259 28.42 -0.74 -23.70
C LEU A 259 28.39 -1.95 -22.80
N ASN A 260 28.59 -1.74 -21.49
CA ASN A 260 28.27 -2.75 -20.49
C ASN A 260 26.75 -2.91 -20.36
N ALA A 261 26.30 -4.09 -19.90
CA ALA A 261 24.87 -4.34 -19.70
C ALA A 261 24.26 -3.38 -18.66
N GLN A 262 24.98 -3.17 -17.56
CA GLN A 262 24.61 -2.30 -16.44
C GLN A 262 25.88 -1.82 -15.72
N CYS A 263 25.79 -0.68 -15.04
CA CYS A 263 26.78 -0.26 -14.05
C CYS A 263 26.69 -1.11 -12.78
N GLU A 264 27.76 -1.08 -11.98
CA GLU A 264 27.82 -1.83 -10.73
C GLU A 264 26.69 -1.38 -9.78
N GLY A 265 25.89 -2.34 -9.30
CA GLY A 265 24.77 -2.07 -8.41
C GLY A 265 23.64 -1.19 -8.98
N PHE A 266 23.55 -1.01 -10.30
CA PHE A 266 22.64 -0.05 -10.96
C PHE A 266 22.86 1.41 -10.54
N LYS A 267 24.08 1.74 -10.08
CA LYS A 267 24.48 3.10 -9.72
C LYS A 267 25.20 3.73 -10.90
N CYS A 268 24.47 4.54 -11.66
CA CYS A 268 25.02 5.33 -12.76
C CYS A 268 25.41 6.72 -12.24
N GLU A 269 26.44 7.34 -12.80
CA GLU A 269 26.74 8.75 -12.54
C GLU A 269 25.63 9.64 -13.15
N ASP A 270 25.25 10.71 -12.44
CA ASP A 270 24.07 11.51 -12.78
C ASP A 270 24.21 12.30 -14.09
N GLU A 271 25.44 12.56 -14.54
CA GLU A 271 25.73 13.42 -15.69
C GLU A 271 25.78 12.68 -17.04
N GLY A 272 25.60 11.35 -17.06
CA GLY A 272 25.69 10.53 -18.27
C GLY A 272 24.48 9.59 -18.48
N THR A 273 23.90 9.63 -19.68
CA THR A 273 22.81 8.72 -20.11
C THR A 273 23.32 7.49 -20.85
N ASP A 274 24.58 7.48 -21.26
CA ASP A 274 25.22 6.50 -22.15
C ASP A 274 26.22 5.57 -21.45
N CYS A 275 26.23 5.55 -20.11
CA CYS A 275 27.20 4.75 -19.35
C CYS A 275 27.01 3.22 -19.45
N CYS A 276 25.78 2.76 -19.71
CA CYS A 276 25.47 1.34 -19.89
C CYS A 276 24.16 1.15 -20.67
N CYS A 277 23.96 -0.05 -21.23
CA CYS A 277 22.76 -0.41 -21.98
C CYS A 277 21.47 -0.16 -21.18
N TRP A 278 21.49 -0.51 -19.88
CA TRP A 278 20.36 -0.30 -18.98
C TRP A 278 19.98 1.18 -18.87
N ARG A 279 20.94 2.09 -18.64
CA ARG A 279 20.67 3.52 -18.46
C ARG A 279 20.12 4.14 -19.75
N LEU A 280 20.70 3.76 -20.89
CA LEU A 280 20.33 4.28 -22.21
C LEU A 280 18.93 3.84 -22.66
N LEU A 281 18.44 2.67 -22.20
CA LEU A 281 17.07 2.22 -22.44
C LEU A 281 16.03 2.80 -21.47
N PHE A 282 16.47 3.52 -20.43
CA PHE A 282 15.59 4.17 -19.46
C PHE A 282 15.36 5.66 -19.75
N THR A 283 16.09 6.22 -20.72
CA THR A 283 15.98 7.61 -21.19
C THR A 283 15.12 7.70 -22.43
#